data_AF-A0A7W1QRH5-F1
#
_entry.id   AF-A0A7W1QRH5-F1
#
_cell.length_a   1.000
_cell.length_b   1.000
_cell.length_c   1.000
_cell.angle_alpha   90.00
_cell.angle_beta   90.00
_cell.angle_gamma   90.00
#
_symmetry.space_group_name_H-M   'P 1'
#
loop_
_entity.id
_entity.type
_entity.pdbx_description
1 polymer ?
#
loop_
_entity_poly.entity_id
_entity_poly.type
_entity_poly.pdbx_seq_one_letter_code
_entity_poly.pdbx_strand_id
1 'polypeptide(L)'
;MSETRATLHLGSQEIVLVGTIPNYGGVRWWWQCPQCDRRAARLYLPTGKEHFKCRLCYDLSYESAQNSRAKYYRMFKGHGISSRLVREHLRERYGGKLVADQVGYPTEL
;
A
#
# COMPACT_ATOMS: atom_id res chain seq x y z
N MET A 1 -23.59 13.11 -6.93
CA MET A 1 -22.47 12.21 -7.25
C MET A 1 -22.51 11.07 -6.24
N SER A 2 -23.06 9.91 -6.62
CA SER A 2 -23.17 8.74 -5.73
C SER A 2 -21.78 8.13 -5.52
N GLU A 3 -21.23 8.27 -4.31
CA GLU A 3 -20.02 7.57 -3.91
C GLU A 3 -20.39 6.14 -3.50
N THR A 4 -20.00 5.15 -4.30
CA THR A 4 -20.17 3.74 -3.94
C THR A 4 -19.15 3.39 -2.87
N ARG A 5 -19.59 2.84 -1.74
CA ARG A 5 -18.71 2.41 -0.65
C ARG A 5 -18.96 0.95 -0.33
N ALA A 6 -17.88 0.21 -0.06
CA ALA A 6 -17.94 -1.17 0.41
C ALA A 6 -16.99 -1.32 1.60
N THR A 7 -17.37 -2.11 2.60
CA THR A 7 -16.51 -2.40 3.76
C THR A 7 -16.00 -3.83 3.64
N LEU A 8 -14.70 -4.02 3.83
CA LEU A 8 -14.04 -5.32 3.87
C LEU A 8 -13.40 -5.55 5.23
N HIS A 9 -13.53 -6.78 5.74
CA HIS A 9 -12.88 -7.24 6.96
C HIS A 9 -11.62 -8.02 6.58
N LEU A 10 -10.45 -7.45 6.91
CA LEU A 10 -9.16 -8.12 6.75
C LEU A 10 -8.59 -8.47 8.13
N GLY A 11 -8.76 -9.73 8.52
CA GLY A 11 -8.47 -10.16 9.89
C GLY A 11 -9.42 -9.49 10.87
N SER A 12 -8.88 -8.77 11.86
CA SER A 12 -9.62 -7.98 12.84
C SER A 12 -9.85 -6.51 12.44
N GLN A 13 -9.38 -6.11 11.25
CA GLN A 13 -9.43 -4.72 10.80
C GLN A 13 -10.51 -4.50 9.74
N GLU A 14 -11.31 -3.45 9.93
CA GLU A 14 -12.22 -2.95 8.89
C GLU A 14 -11.49 -1.99 7.95
N ILE A 15 -11.66 -2.22 6.66
CA ILE A 15 -11.08 -1.41 5.59
C ILE A 15 -12.18 -1.07 4.59
N VAL A 16 -12.34 0.22 4.31
CA VAL A 16 -13.38 0.69 3.38
C VAL A 16 -12.80 0.87 1.98
N LEU A 17 -13.54 0.44 0.97
CA LEU A 17 -13.36 0.80 -0.43
C LEU A 17 -14.31 1.94 -0.80
N VAL A 18 -13.81 2.85 -1.62
CA VAL A 18 -14.56 3.97 -2.20
C VAL A 18 -14.41 3.90 -3.71
N GLY A 19 -15.54 3.76 -4.41
CA GLY A 19 -15.66 3.82 -5.86
C GLY A 19 -15.80 5.26 -6.33
N THR A 20 -15.03 5.64 -7.34
CA THR A 20 -15.16 6.91 -8.05
C THR A 20 -15.41 6.64 -9.52
N ILE A 21 -16.41 7.29 -10.10
CA ILE A 21 -16.69 7.19 -11.54
C ILE A 21 -15.82 8.25 -12.25
N PRO A 22 -14.82 7.86 -13.05
CA PRO A 22 -14.06 8.80 -13.85
C PRO A 22 -14.86 9.26 -15.07
N ASN A 23 -14.49 10.40 -15.63
CA ASN A 23 -15.18 11.02 -16.77
C ASN A 23 -15.21 10.15 -18.05
N TYR A 24 -14.32 9.16 -18.15
CA TYR A 24 -14.19 8.26 -19.31
C TYR A 24 -14.90 6.90 -19.11
N GLY A 25 -15.75 6.77 -18.09
CA GLY A 25 -16.46 5.54 -17.76
C GLY A 25 -15.66 4.57 -16.88
N GLY A 26 -16.35 3.56 -16.37
CA GLY A 26 -15.84 2.59 -15.40
C GLY A 26 -15.88 3.08 -13.95
N VAL A 27 -15.42 2.22 -13.03
CA VAL A 27 -15.28 2.56 -11.61
C VAL A 27 -13.83 2.44 -11.22
N ARG A 28 -13.26 3.51 -10.66
CA ARG A 28 -11.96 3.48 -10.03
C ARG A 28 -12.14 3.34 -8.52
N TRP A 29 -11.70 2.21 -8.01
CA TRP A 29 -11.74 1.88 -6.60
C TRP A 29 -10.50 2.37 -5.86
N TRP A 30 -10.72 2.84 -4.64
CA TRP A 30 -9.70 3.32 -3.71
C TRP A 30 -9.92 2.71 -2.34
N TRP A 31 -8.85 2.42 -1.63
CA TRP A 31 -8.94 2.18 -0.19
C TRP A 31 -9.09 3.48 0.57
N GLN A 32 -9.90 3.49 1.62
CA GLN A 32 -9.91 4.54 2.63
C GLN A 32 -8.94 4.17 3.75
N CYS A 33 -7.99 5.04 4.04
CA CYS A 33 -7.05 4.82 5.14
C CYS A 33 -7.80 4.83 6.48
N PRO A 34 -7.72 3.76 7.30
CA PRO A 34 -8.45 3.71 8.57
C PRO A 34 -7.90 4.64 9.66
N GLN A 35 -6.77 5.31 9.42
CA GLN A 35 -6.21 6.29 10.37
C GLN A 35 -6.43 7.75 9.95
N CYS A 36 -6.51 8.05 8.66
CA CYS A 36 -6.60 9.44 8.19
C CYS A 36 -7.68 9.68 7.13
N ASP A 37 -8.51 8.68 6.85
CA ASP A 37 -9.63 8.69 5.90
C ASP A 37 -9.28 9.04 4.46
N ARG A 38 -7.99 9.21 4.14
CA ARG A 38 -7.55 9.50 2.77
C ARG A 38 -7.75 8.30 1.86
N ARG A 39 -8.20 8.58 0.63
CA ARG A 39 -8.23 7.61 -0.45
C ARG A 39 -6.81 7.26 -0.91
N ALA A 40 -6.49 5.98 -1.00
CA ALA A 40 -5.21 5.45 -1.41
C ALA A 40 -5.39 4.23 -2.33
N ALA A 41 -4.59 4.14 -3.39
CA ALA A 41 -4.62 2.96 -4.27
C ALA A 41 -4.05 1.71 -3.57
N ARG A 42 -3.25 1.91 -2.51
CA ARG A 42 -2.60 0.85 -1.74
C ARG A 42 -2.62 1.15 -0.25
N LEU A 43 -2.80 0.12 0.55
CA LEU A 43 -2.47 0.11 1.97
C LEU A 43 -1.27 -0.81 2.22
N TYR A 44 -0.52 -0.50 3.27
CA TYR A 44 0.72 -1.17 3.62
C TYR A 44 0.59 -1.80 5.00
N LEU A 45 1.20 -2.96 5.22
CA LEU A 45 1.31 -3.64 6.51
C LEU A 45 2.79 -4.00 6.78
N PRO A 46 3.64 -3.00 7.08
CA PRO A 46 5.06 -3.25 7.36
C PRO A 46 5.25 -4.38 8.38
N THR A 47 6.32 -5.16 8.26
CA THR A 47 6.56 -6.28 9.19
C THR A 47 6.61 -5.78 10.62
N GLY A 48 5.94 -6.50 11.53
CA GLY A 48 5.81 -6.09 12.92
C GLY A 48 4.72 -5.04 13.17
N LYS A 49 3.87 -4.73 12.17
CA LYS A 49 2.63 -3.98 12.34
C LYS A 49 1.43 -4.90 12.16
N GLU A 50 0.32 -4.52 12.78
CA GLU A 50 -0.92 -5.32 12.82
C GLU A 50 -2.03 -4.75 11.94
N HIS A 51 -1.89 -3.52 11.46
CA HIS A 51 -2.93 -2.81 10.71
C HIS A 51 -2.46 -2.29 9.36
N PHE A 52 -3.28 -2.45 8.33
CA PHE A 52 -3.10 -1.80 7.04
C PHE A 52 -3.37 -0.29 7.17
N LYS A 53 -2.43 0.55 6.72
CA LYS A 53 -2.60 2.00 6.66
C LYS A 53 -2.00 2.56 5.38
N CYS A 54 -2.37 3.80 5.04
CA CYS A 54 -1.80 4.46 3.88
C CYS A 54 -0.33 4.79 4.11
N ARG A 55 0.39 5.04 3.01
CA ARG A 55 1.83 5.34 3.05
C ARG A 55 2.18 6.49 3.99
N LEU A 56 1.37 7.55 4.04
CA LEU A 56 1.65 8.74 4.84
C LEU A 56 1.52 8.47 6.35
N CYS A 57 0.54 7.64 6.73
CA CYS A 57 0.34 7.25 8.13
C CYS A 57 1.47 6.37 8.66
N TYR A 58 2.16 5.65 7.77
CA TYR A 58 3.36 4.88 8.10
C TYR A 58 4.67 5.61 7.78
N ASP A 59 4.60 6.90 7.42
CA ASP A 59 5.76 7.69 6.96
C ASP A 59 6.59 6.98 5.88
N LEU A 60 5.92 6.21 5.03
CA LEU A 60 6.52 5.50 3.91
C LEU A 60 6.68 6.48 2.76
N SER A 61 7.92 6.95 2.59
CA SER A 61 8.34 7.63 1.36
C SER A 61 8.10 6.74 0.13
N TYR A 62 7.87 7.37 -1.03
CA TYR A 62 7.45 6.68 -2.25
C TYR A 62 8.48 5.63 -2.71
N GLU A 63 8.00 4.50 -3.21
CA GLU A 63 8.87 3.40 -3.61
C GLU A 63 9.92 3.83 -4.63
N SER A 64 9.59 4.68 -5.62
CA SER A 64 10.57 5.19 -6.59
C SER A 64 11.59 6.20 -6.02
N ALA A 65 11.25 6.91 -4.93
CA ALA A 65 12.18 7.81 -4.24
C ALA A 65 13.14 7.04 -3.31
N GLN A 66 12.70 5.90 -2.76
CA GLN A 66 13.53 4.94 -2.01
C GLN A 66 14.28 3.95 -2.93
N ASN A 67 13.74 3.65 -4.12
CA ASN A 67 14.28 2.74 -5.14
C ASN A 67 15.32 3.39 -6.05
N SER A 68 16.15 4.29 -5.54
CA SER A 68 17.55 4.05 -5.87
C SER A 68 17.98 2.77 -5.15
N ARG A 69 17.52 1.59 -5.61
CA ARG A 69 18.16 0.30 -5.30
C ARG A 69 19.66 0.48 -5.48
N ALA A 70 20.06 1.24 -6.51
CA ALA A 70 21.42 1.70 -6.74
C ALA A 70 22.07 2.48 -5.59
N LYS A 71 21.36 3.29 -4.79
CA LYS A 71 21.92 4.01 -3.62
C LYS A 71 22.07 3.08 -2.43
N TYR A 72 21.06 2.27 -2.12
CA TYR A 72 21.17 1.27 -1.05
C TYR A 72 22.20 0.19 -1.39
N TYR A 73 22.20 -0.32 -2.63
CA TYR A 73 23.27 -1.20 -3.10
C TYR A 73 24.63 -0.54 -3.02
N ARG A 74 24.79 0.74 -3.41
CA ARG A 74 26.07 1.44 -3.28
C ARG A 74 26.50 1.60 -1.83
N MET A 75 25.59 2.02 -0.95
CA MET A 75 25.84 2.17 0.48
C MET A 75 26.24 0.82 1.11
N PHE A 76 25.43 -0.22 0.93
CA PHE A 76 25.67 -1.54 1.52
C PHE A 76 26.85 -2.27 0.87
N LYS A 77 27.07 -2.17 -0.45
CA LYS A 77 28.26 -2.71 -1.13
C LYS A 77 29.54 -2.03 -0.63
N GLY A 78 29.50 -0.71 -0.37
CA GLY A 78 30.61 0.03 0.24
C GLY A 78 30.96 -0.44 1.66
N HIS A 79 30.02 -1.07 2.36
CA HIS A 79 30.20 -1.66 3.69
C HIS A 79 30.29 -3.19 3.68
N GLY A 80 30.46 -3.83 2.51
CA GLY A 80 30.60 -5.30 2.40
C GLY A 80 29.32 -6.11 2.65
N ILE A 81 28.15 -5.47 2.72
CA ILE A 81 26.87 -6.14 2.99
C ILE A 81 26.30 -6.75 1.71
N SER A 82 25.90 -8.02 1.80
CA SER A 82 25.43 -8.79 0.64
C SER A 82 24.11 -8.21 0.10
N SER A 83 23.95 -8.27 -1.21
CA SER A 83 22.72 -7.82 -1.86
C SER A 83 21.47 -8.60 -1.45
N ARG A 84 21.64 -9.82 -0.96
CA ARG A 84 20.57 -10.65 -0.39
C ARG A 84 20.07 -10.04 0.91
N LEU A 85 20.96 -9.67 1.82
CA LEU A 85 20.63 -9.00 3.07
C LEU A 85 19.92 -7.66 2.82
N VAL A 86 20.32 -6.92 1.78
CA VAL A 86 19.61 -5.68 1.39
C VAL A 86 18.17 -5.96 0.96
N ARG A 87 17.94 -7.04 0.18
CA ARG A 87 16.58 -7.42 -0.26
C ARG A 87 15.75 -7.97 0.89
N GLU A 88 16.33 -8.78 1.77
CA GLU A 88 15.71 -9.28 2.99
C GLU A 88 15.33 -8.11 3.89
N HIS A 89 16.25 -7.18 4.16
CA HIS A 89 15.99 -5.98 4.94
C HIS A 89 14.87 -5.10 4.34
N LEU A 90 14.84 -4.92 3.01
CA LEU A 90 13.76 -4.16 2.35
C LEU A 90 12.41 -4.91 2.42
N ARG A 91 12.43 -6.24 2.29
CA ARG A 91 11.23 -7.09 2.41
C ARG A 91 10.70 -7.08 3.84
N GLU A 92 11.58 -7.20 4.83
CA GLU A 92 11.26 -7.08 6.25
C GLU A 92 10.71 -5.68 6.55
N ARG A 93 11.40 -4.63 6.12
CA ARG A 93 10.97 -3.26 6.44
C ARG A 93 9.59 -2.89 5.87
N TYR A 94 9.18 -3.47 4.75
CA TYR A 94 7.97 -3.06 4.02
C TYR A 94 7.06 -4.22 3.61
N GLY A 95 7.05 -5.31 4.38
CA GLY A 95 6.18 -6.47 4.16
C GLY A 95 4.71 -6.07 3.92
N GLY A 96 3.95 -6.90 3.21
CA GLY A 96 2.50 -6.76 2.99
C GLY A 96 2.02 -5.48 2.27
N LYS A 97 1.53 -5.61 1.03
CA LYS A 97 0.82 -4.52 0.33
C LYS A 97 -0.56 -5.03 -0.10
N LEU A 98 -1.61 -4.28 0.21
CA LEU A 98 -2.92 -4.47 -0.40
C LEU A 98 -3.07 -3.45 -1.52
N VAL A 99 -3.33 -3.94 -2.73
CA VAL A 99 -3.62 -3.08 -3.87
C VAL A 99 -5.11 -3.17 -4.16
N ALA A 100 -5.74 -2.02 -4.40
CA ALA A 100 -7.18 -1.96 -4.58
C ALA A 100 -7.63 -2.86 -5.73
N ASP A 101 -6.87 -2.95 -6.83
CA ASP A 101 -7.15 -3.79 -8.01
C ASP A 101 -7.07 -5.30 -7.77
N GLN A 102 -6.54 -5.73 -6.63
CA GLN A 102 -6.32 -7.14 -6.31
C GLN A 102 -7.38 -7.72 -5.37
N VAL A 103 -8.26 -6.90 -4.79
CA VAL A 103 -9.43 -7.37 -4.06
C VAL A 103 -10.61 -7.40 -5.01
N GLY A 104 -11.29 -8.54 -5.11
CA GLY A 104 -12.50 -8.67 -5.92
C GLY A 104 -13.48 -7.56 -5.56
N TYR A 105 -13.77 -6.71 -6.53
CA TYR A 105 -14.68 -5.58 -6.34
C TYR A 105 -16.12 -6.08 -6.36
N PRO A 106 -17.02 -5.51 -5.56
CA PRO A 106 -18.44 -5.68 -5.81
C PRO A 106 -18.73 -5.13 -7.20
N THR A 107 -19.04 -6.03 -8.14
CA THR A 107 -19.41 -5.69 -9.52
C THR A 107 -20.87 -5.26 -9.64
N GLU A 108 -21.62 -5.32 -8.55
CA GLU A 108 -23.01 -4.91 -8.48
C GLU A 108 -23.07 -3.42 -8.11
N LEU A 109 -23.31 -2.58 -9.12
CA LEU A 109 -23.73 -1.18 -8.98
C LEU A 109 -25.24 -1.09 -9.17
#